data_AF-A0A063ZQW4-F1
#
_entry.id   AF-A0A063ZQW4-F1
#
_cell.length_a   1.000
_cell.length_b   1.000
_cell.length_c   1.000
_cell.angle_alpha   90.00
_cell.angle_beta   90.00
_cell.angle_gamma   90.00
#
_symmetry.space_group_name_H-M   'P 1'
#
loop_
_entity.id
_entity.type
_entity.pdbx_description
1 polymer ?
#
loop_
_entity_poly.entity_id
_entity_poly.type
_entity_poly.pdbx_seq_one_letter_code
_entity_poly.pdbx_strand_id
1 'polypeptide(L)'
;MSTKQRRVTLALKWHYLDNLEVSDIKQRFEDEGIGSYAESTIRRYLNEDPADEVLEMIEEEHANARLQIAEREERMFQRARSAESQSLEDQPIVRVTPKTDTVSTDRETPMRWPAWEIVEPGDDDWPEWATERDIIIRFLENETTSIRPGGEYPLRAIDGSPRYTKELDGLERDQPDLQGQAMARQEQSQHLQAKGDVLGVYKDKVELSGEGGGAIEVTVNRERYEPDE
;
A
#
# COMPACT_ATOMS: atom_id res chain seq x y z
N MET A 1 -29.84 -3.72 42.27
CA MET A 1 -30.43 -2.54 41.59
C MET A 1 -31.93 -2.47 41.84
N SER A 2 -32.46 -1.27 42.02
CA SER A 2 -33.91 -1.02 41.99
C SER A 2 -34.48 -1.27 40.58
N THR A 3 -35.75 -1.68 40.50
CA THR A 3 -36.48 -1.83 39.22
C THR A 3 -36.50 -0.54 38.41
N LYS A 4 -36.47 0.63 39.07
CA LYS A 4 -36.33 1.93 38.40
C LYS A 4 -34.95 2.09 37.78
N GLN A 5 -33.88 1.82 38.54
CA GLN A 5 -32.50 1.93 38.05
C GLN A 5 -32.26 1.03 36.85
N ARG A 6 -32.78 -0.20 36.85
CA ARG A 6 -32.68 -1.11 35.71
C ARG A 6 -33.28 -0.50 34.42
N ARG A 7 -34.41 0.20 34.52
CA ARG A 7 -35.07 0.85 33.37
C ARG A 7 -34.27 2.06 32.88
N VAL A 8 -33.73 2.85 33.81
CA VAL A 8 -32.85 3.99 33.48
C VAL A 8 -31.62 3.51 32.73
N THR A 9 -30.94 2.47 33.25
CA THR A 9 -29.79 1.86 32.59
C THR A 9 -30.12 1.34 31.19
N LEU A 10 -31.25 0.66 31.00
CA LEU A 10 -31.66 0.17 29.68
C LEU A 10 -31.96 1.32 28.70
N ALA A 11 -32.67 2.36 29.15
CA ALA A 11 -32.95 3.54 28.34
C ALA A 11 -31.65 4.25 27.92
N LEU A 12 -30.71 4.44 28.84
CA LEU A 12 -29.41 5.05 28.57
C LEU A 12 -28.59 4.20 27.58
N LYS A 13 -28.53 2.88 27.75
CA LYS A 13 -27.85 1.99 26.82
C LYS A 13 -28.44 2.06 25.41
N TRP A 14 -29.76 1.95 25.29
CA TRP A 14 -30.44 2.03 24.00
C TRP A 14 -30.30 3.40 23.33
N HIS A 15 -30.23 4.47 24.12
CA HIS A 15 -30.01 5.79 23.58
C HIS A 15 -28.56 6.00 23.11
N TYR A 16 -27.56 5.61 23.91
CA TYR A 16 -26.15 5.92 23.65
C TYR A 16 -25.39 4.86 22.84
N LEU A 17 -25.83 3.60 22.85
CA LEU A 17 -25.21 2.51 22.09
C LEU A 17 -25.98 2.22 20.81
N ASP A 18 -27.31 2.14 20.90
CA ASP A 18 -28.16 1.80 19.75
C ASP A 18 -28.69 3.05 19.00
N ASN A 19 -28.38 4.26 19.49
CA ASN A 19 -28.81 5.55 18.95
C ASN A 19 -30.33 5.67 18.75
N LEU A 20 -31.11 5.04 19.64
CA LEU A 20 -32.57 5.05 19.55
C LEU A 20 -33.17 6.38 20.04
N GLU A 21 -34.18 6.85 19.33
CA GLU A 21 -34.94 8.02 19.75
C GLU A 21 -35.93 7.65 20.88
N VAL A 22 -36.44 8.68 21.58
CA VAL A 22 -37.35 8.52 22.72
C VAL A 22 -38.58 7.67 22.36
N SER A 23 -39.12 7.82 21.15
CA SER A 23 -40.25 7.04 20.63
C SER A 23 -39.91 5.57 20.44
N ASP A 24 -38.70 5.27 19.95
CA ASP A 24 -38.25 3.91 19.67
C ASP A 24 -37.90 3.18 20.96
N ILE A 25 -37.27 3.88 21.90
CA ILE A 25 -37.02 3.39 23.27
C ILE A 25 -38.35 3.02 23.94
N LYS A 26 -39.36 3.88 23.82
CA LYS A 26 -40.71 3.60 24.35
C LYS A 26 -41.28 2.33 23.71
N GLN A 27 -41.27 2.24 22.38
CA GLN A 27 -41.79 1.08 21.67
C GLN A 27 -41.06 -0.20 22.10
N ARG A 28 -39.74 -0.14 22.26
CA ARG A 28 -38.92 -1.26 22.71
C ARG A 28 -39.22 -1.71 24.14
N PHE A 29 -39.53 -0.78 25.05
CA PHE A 29 -40.02 -1.12 26.40
C PHE A 29 -41.34 -1.91 26.36
N GLU A 30 -42.21 -1.63 25.39
CA GLU A 30 -43.48 -2.33 25.18
C GLU A 30 -43.25 -3.70 24.52
N ASP A 31 -42.42 -3.76 23.48
CA ASP A 31 -42.09 -4.98 22.73
C ASP A 31 -41.37 -6.03 23.60
N GLU A 32 -40.46 -5.58 24.48
CA GLU A 32 -39.75 -6.45 25.42
C GLU A 32 -40.59 -6.78 26.69
N GLY A 33 -41.82 -6.27 26.78
CA GLY A 33 -42.73 -6.56 27.90
C GLY A 33 -42.29 -5.98 29.24
N ILE A 34 -41.40 -4.98 29.24
CA ILE A 34 -40.85 -4.35 30.45
C ILE A 34 -41.84 -3.33 31.04
N GLY A 35 -42.61 -2.66 30.19
CA GLY A 35 -43.74 -1.81 30.58
C GLY A 35 -44.12 -0.78 29.53
N SER A 36 -45.37 -0.30 29.58
CA SER A 36 -45.80 0.84 28.76
C SER A 36 -45.59 2.15 29.52
N TYR A 37 -44.79 3.04 28.95
CA TYR A 37 -44.39 4.32 29.54
C TYR A 37 -44.70 5.48 28.59
N ALA A 38 -44.98 6.65 29.14
CA ALA A 38 -45.06 7.87 28.35
C ALA A 38 -43.66 8.33 27.90
N GLU A 39 -43.55 8.99 26.75
CA GLU A 39 -42.28 9.57 26.29
C GLU A 39 -41.65 10.53 27.30
N SER A 40 -42.46 11.27 28.05
CA SER A 40 -41.98 12.16 29.12
C SER A 40 -41.28 11.41 30.26
N THR A 41 -41.61 10.13 30.45
CA THR A 41 -40.95 9.24 31.41
C THR A 41 -39.63 8.73 30.86
N ILE A 42 -39.57 8.40 29.57
CA ILE A 42 -38.33 8.03 28.89
C ILE A 42 -37.35 9.19 28.88
N ARG A 43 -37.78 10.41 28.52
CA ARG A 43 -36.95 11.63 28.62
C ARG A 43 -36.42 11.86 30.03
N ARG A 44 -37.21 11.54 31.05
CA ARG A 44 -36.76 11.63 32.44
C ARG A 44 -35.68 10.62 32.76
N TYR A 45 -35.79 9.39 32.27
CA TYR A 45 -34.76 8.37 32.43
C TYR A 45 -33.45 8.75 31.73
N LEU A 46 -33.51 9.39 30.56
CA LEU A 46 -32.32 9.87 29.86
C LEU A 46 -31.63 11.06 30.55
N ASN A 47 -32.37 11.80 31.38
CA ASN A 47 -31.85 12.94 32.15
C ASN A 47 -31.47 12.58 33.59
N GLU A 48 -31.62 11.31 34.01
CA GLU A 48 -31.15 10.86 35.33
C GLU A 48 -29.64 10.60 35.27
N ASP A 49 -28.91 11.04 36.30
CA ASP A 49 -27.46 10.80 36.41
C ASP A 49 -27.18 9.28 36.29
N PRO A 50 -26.43 8.85 35.25
CA PRO A 50 -26.07 7.46 35.09
C PRO A 50 -25.26 6.97 36.28
N ALA A 51 -25.32 5.68 36.58
CA ALA A 51 -24.29 5.08 37.42
C ALA A 51 -22.96 5.04 36.64
N ASP A 52 -21.83 5.26 37.32
CA ASP A 52 -20.49 5.22 36.71
C ASP A 52 -20.24 3.93 35.91
N GLU A 53 -20.77 2.79 36.37
CA GLU A 53 -20.72 1.50 35.69
C GLU A 53 -21.39 1.50 34.29
N VAL A 54 -22.43 2.33 34.11
CA VAL A 54 -23.13 2.45 32.81
C VAL A 54 -22.32 3.32 31.85
N LEU A 55 -21.68 4.38 32.37
CA LEU A 55 -20.78 5.23 31.57
C LEU A 55 -19.57 4.44 31.10
N GLU A 56 -18.94 3.67 32.00
CA GLU A 56 -17.79 2.81 31.67
C GLU A 56 -18.15 1.77 30.60
N MET A 57 -19.29 1.08 30.74
CA MET A 57 -19.76 0.14 29.70
C MET A 57 -19.99 0.81 28.34
N ILE A 58 -20.54 2.03 28.34
CA ILE A 58 -20.77 2.78 27.10
C ILE A 58 -19.43 3.15 26.46
N GLU A 59 -18.49 3.67 27.26
CA GLU A 59 -17.15 4.03 26.80
C GLU A 59 -16.37 2.82 26.27
N GLU A 60 -16.45 1.66 26.93
CA GLU A 60 -15.79 0.42 26.51
C GLU A 60 -16.33 -0.10 25.17
N GLU A 61 -17.66 -0.11 24.98
CA GLU A 61 -18.24 -0.52 23.69
C GLU A 61 -17.87 0.44 22.56
N HIS A 62 -17.91 1.76 22.82
CA HIS A 62 -17.44 2.75 21.85
C HIS A 62 -15.95 2.57 21.52
N ALA A 63 -15.10 2.31 22.52
CA ALA A 63 -13.68 2.03 22.32
C ALA A 63 -13.44 0.76 21.48
N ASN A 64 -14.19 -0.31 21.75
CA ASN A 64 -14.12 -1.56 20.99
C ASN A 64 -14.57 -1.37 19.53
N ALA A 65 -15.66 -0.64 19.30
CA ALA A 65 -16.12 -0.32 17.95
C ALA A 65 -15.07 0.49 17.17
N ARG A 66 -14.47 1.50 17.82
CA ARG A 66 -13.37 2.30 17.25
C ARG A 66 -12.16 1.44 16.91
N LEU A 67 -11.78 0.52 17.80
CA LEU A 67 -10.66 -0.39 17.59
C LEU A 67 -10.91 -1.34 16.40
N GLN A 68 -12.11 -1.91 16.28
CA GLN A 68 -12.46 -2.77 15.13
C GLN A 68 -12.42 -2.02 13.80
N ILE A 69 -12.91 -0.78 13.77
CA ILE A 69 -12.84 0.07 12.58
C ILE A 69 -11.37 0.35 12.24
N ALA A 70 -10.55 0.73 13.22
CA ALA A 70 -9.12 0.98 13.03
C ALA A 70 -8.35 -0.26 12.53
N GLU A 71 -8.67 -1.45 13.03
CA GLU A 71 -8.08 -2.71 12.56
C GLU A 71 -8.51 -3.08 11.14
N ARG A 72 -9.77 -2.84 10.79
CA ARG A 72 -10.29 -3.06 9.44
C ARG A 72 -9.57 -2.16 8.44
N GLU A 73 -9.42 -0.89 8.80
CA GLU A 73 -8.67 0.09 8.04
C GLU A 73 -7.21 -0.36 7.88
N GLU A 74 -6.52 -0.73 8.97
CA GLU A 74 -5.12 -1.22 8.91
C GLU A 74 -4.96 -2.42 7.97
N ARG A 75 -5.92 -3.37 7.99
CA ARG A 75 -5.91 -4.53 7.08
C ARG A 75 -6.06 -4.12 5.62
N MET A 76 -6.91 -3.15 5.31
CA MET A 76 -7.03 -2.64 3.93
C MET A 76 -5.73 -1.96 3.48
N PHE A 77 -5.10 -1.18 4.36
CA PHE A 77 -3.83 -0.53 4.09
C PHE A 77 -2.70 -1.53 3.81
N GLN A 78 -2.55 -2.56 4.64
CA GLN A 78 -1.54 -3.60 4.42
C GLN A 78 -1.78 -4.39 3.12
N ARG A 79 -3.04 -4.58 2.74
CA ARG A 79 -3.41 -5.22 1.46
C ARG A 79 -3.03 -4.37 0.25
N ALA A 80 -3.27 -3.06 0.32
CA ALA A 80 -2.86 -2.13 -0.74
C ALA A 80 -1.33 -2.13 -0.92
N ARG A 81 -0.59 -2.02 0.20
CA ARG A 81 0.88 -2.00 0.19
C ARG A 81 1.52 -3.30 -0.31
N SER A 82 0.92 -4.45 0.01
CA SER A 82 1.39 -5.74 -0.50
C SER A 82 1.14 -5.88 -2.00
N ALA A 83 0.00 -5.40 -2.50
CA ALA A 83 -0.27 -5.34 -3.93
C ALA A 83 0.72 -4.42 -4.67
N GLU A 84 1.10 -3.28 -4.08
CA GLU A 84 2.16 -2.41 -4.63
C GLU A 84 3.52 -3.12 -4.71
N SER A 85 3.90 -3.86 -3.65
CA SER A 85 5.18 -4.57 -3.63
C SER A 85 5.26 -5.69 -4.67
N GLN A 86 4.13 -6.30 -5.02
CA GLN A 86 4.04 -7.32 -6.08
C GLN A 86 4.03 -6.72 -7.48
N SER A 87 3.69 -5.43 -7.63
CA SER A 87 3.68 -4.72 -8.91
C SER A 87 5.05 -4.13 -9.30
N LEU A 88 6.07 -4.22 -8.45
CA LEU A 88 7.37 -3.58 -8.61
C LEU A 88 8.52 -4.60 -8.67
N GLU A 89 8.27 -5.80 -9.20
CA GLU A 89 9.33 -6.81 -9.34
C GLU A 89 10.29 -6.42 -10.48
N ASP A 90 11.54 -6.11 -10.12
CA ASP A 90 12.62 -5.85 -11.07
C ASP A 90 12.86 -7.12 -11.92
N GLN A 91 12.64 -7.03 -13.24
CA GLN A 91 12.96 -8.14 -14.14
C GLN A 91 14.41 -8.06 -14.62
N PRO A 92 15.18 -9.17 -14.58
CA PRO A 92 16.56 -9.15 -15.07
C PRO A 92 16.58 -9.03 -16.60
N ILE A 93 17.20 -7.95 -17.07
CA ILE A 93 17.53 -7.79 -18.50
C ILE A 93 18.79 -8.59 -18.76
N VAL A 94 18.68 -9.58 -19.64
CA VAL A 94 19.80 -10.40 -20.08
C VAL A 94 20.10 -10.05 -21.53
N ARG A 95 21.37 -9.76 -21.83
CA ARG A 95 21.86 -9.62 -23.21
C ARG A 95 22.75 -10.79 -23.58
N VAL A 96 22.85 -11.04 -24.87
CA VAL A 96 23.70 -12.06 -25.48
C VAL A 96 24.90 -11.37 -26.12
N THR A 97 26.10 -11.74 -25.69
CA THR A 97 27.37 -11.21 -26.22
C THR A 97 28.27 -12.33 -26.74
N PRO A 98 29.10 -12.10 -27.78
CA PRO A 98 30.01 -13.10 -28.27
C PRO A 98 31.02 -13.46 -27.18
N LYS A 99 31.20 -14.76 -26.94
CA LYS A 99 32.21 -15.24 -26.01
C LYS A 99 33.59 -15.00 -26.64
N THR A 100 34.40 -14.16 -26.00
CA THR A 100 35.76 -13.87 -26.45
C THR A 100 36.81 -14.66 -25.67
N ASP A 101 38.00 -14.77 -26.26
CA ASP A 101 39.23 -15.21 -25.61
C ASP A 101 40.36 -14.25 -26.01
N THR A 102 41.49 -14.31 -25.30
CA THR A 102 42.62 -13.41 -25.50
C THR A 102 43.82 -14.15 -26.10
N VAL A 103 44.47 -13.54 -27.08
CA VAL A 103 45.74 -14.06 -27.58
C VAL A 103 46.79 -13.86 -26.49
N SER A 104 47.50 -14.93 -26.10
CA SER A 104 48.59 -14.87 -25.14
C SER A 104 49.56 -13.73 -25.46
N THR A 105 49.94 -12.96 -24.42
CA THR A 105 50.87 -11.84 -24.52
C THR A 105 52.29 -12.25 -24.85
N ASP A 106 52.64 -13.52 -24.64
CA ASP A 106 54.00 -14.06 -24.83
C ASP A 106 54.29 -14.41 -26.30
N ARG A 107 53.30 -14.27 -27.18
CA ARG A 107 53.46 -14.49 -28.62
C ARG A 107 54.27 -13.36 -29.25
N GLU A 108 55.28 -13.70 -30.04
CA GLU A 108 56.03 -12.73 -30.84
C GLU A 108 55.32 -12.35 -32.14
N THR A 109 54.43 -13.21 -32.65
CA THR A 109 53.74 -13.02 -33.93
C THR A 109 52.22 -12.94 -33.76
N PRO A 110 51.53 -12.09 -34.55
CA PRO A 110 50.07 -12.02 -34.55
C PRO A 110 49.44 -13.37 -34.89
N MET A 111 48.38 -13.72 -34.16
CA MET A 111 47.57 -14.90 -34.45
C MET A 111 46.66 -14.60 -35.64
N ARG A 112 46.62 -15.51 -36.62
CA ARG A 112 45.60 -15.46 -37.67
C ARG A 112 44.32 -16.12 -37.18
N TRP A 113 43.21 -15.41 -37.32
CA TRP A 113 41.88 -15.89 -36.97
C TRP A 113 40.91 -15.56 -38.12
N PRO A 114 39.81 -16.30 -38.32
CA PRO A 114 38.76 -15.90 -39.24
C PRO A 114 38.30 -14.47 -38.93
N ALA A 115 38.07 -13.66 -39.97
CA ALA A 115 37.48 -12.34 -39.78
C ALA A 115 36.02 -12.47 -39.33
N TRP A 116 35.52 -11.47 -38.61
CA TRP A 116 34.13 -11.40 -38.17
C TRP A 116 33.61 -9.98 -38.29
N GLU A 117 32.30 -9.86 -38.39
CA GLU A 117 31.60 -8.57 -38.36
C GLU A 117 30.37 -8.66 -37.47
N ILE A 118 29.93 -7.49 -36.99
CA ILE A 118 28.69 -7.35 -36.23
C ILE A 118 27.55 -7.35 -37.24
N VAL A 119 26.55 -8.19 -36.98
CA VAL A 119 25.31 -8.20 -37.76
C VAL A 119 24.40 -7.14 -37.17
N GLU A 120 23.91 -6.22 -37.98
CA GLU A 120 23.00 -5.16 -37.50
C GLU A 120 21.55 -5.65 -37.44
N PRO A 121 20.70 -5.10 -36.55
CA PRO A 121 19.29 -5.43 -36.51
C PRO A 121 18.61 -5.16 -37.86
N GLY A 122 18.00 -6.21 -38.44
CA GLY A 122 17.33 -6.15 -39.74
C GLY A 122 18.16 -6.60 -40.95
N ASP A 123 19.39 -7.07 -40.76
CA ASP A 123 20.10 -7.88 -41.75
C ASP A 123 19.43 -9.27 -41.89
N ASP A 124 19.52 -9.90 -43.06
CA ASP A 124 18.95 -11.24 -43.32
C ASP A 124 19.56 -12.31 -42.40
N ASP A 125 20.80 -12.08 -41.94
CA ASP A 125 21.51 -12.94 -41.01
C ASP A 125 21.20 -12.63 -39.52
N TRP A 126 20.31 -11.68 -39.23
CA TRP A 126 19.90 -11.36 -37.86
C TRP A 126 18.91 -12.42 -37.32
N PRO A 127 19.25 -13.14 -36.23
CA PRO A 127 18.39 -14.21 -35.73
C PRO A 127 17.07 -13.70 -35.14
N GLU A 128 15.97 -14.41 -35.38
CA GLU A 128 14.63 -14.06 -34.86
C GLU A 128 14.55 -14.01 -33.31
N TRP A 129 15.44 -14.72 -32.62
CA TRP A 129 15.49 -14.73 -31.16
C TRP A 129 16.27 -13.56 -30.57
N ALA A 130 17.06 -12.84 -31.38
CA ALA A 130 17.94 -11.79 -30.92
C ALA A 130 17.18 -10.46 -30.79
N THR A 131 17.42 -9.78 -29.67
CA THR A 131 16.86 -8.46 -29.36
C THR A 131 17.84 -7.36 -29.76
N GLU A 132 17.37 -6.12 -29.94
CA GLU A 132 18.21 -4.96 -30.31
C GLU A 132 19.37 -4.69 -29.34
N ARG A 133 19.35 -5.27 -28.12
CA ARG A 133 20.41 -5.16 -27.12
C ARG A 133 21.52 -6.21 -27.27
N ASP A 134 21.28 -7.25 -28.07
CA ASP A 134 22.21 -8.34 -28.27
C ASP A 134 23.31 -7.97 -29.28
N ILE A 135 24.53 -8.45 -29.04
CA ILE A 135 25.64 -8.27 -29.96
C ILE A 135 25.78 -9.56 -30.77
N ILE A 136 25.26 -9.54 -31.99
CA ILE A 136 25.33 -10.67 -32.91
C ILE A 136 26.51 -10.47 -33.85
N ILE A 137 27.27 -11.55 -34.08
CA ILE A 137 28.39 -11.53 -35.03
C ILE A 137 28.22 -12.65 -36.05
N ARG A 138 28.86 -12.50 -37.21
CA ARG A 138 29.08 -13.59 -38.17
C ARG A 138 30.55 -13.70 -38.54
N PHE A 139 31.02 -14.92 -38.80
CA PHE A 139 32.38 -15.16 -39.29
C PHE A 139 32.40 -15.12 -40.81
N LEU A 140 33.39 -14.43 -41.37
CA LEU A 140 33.63 -14.36 -42.80
C LEU A 140 34.51 -15.54 -43.22
N GLU A 141 33.92 -16.55 -43.86
CA GLU A 141 34.59 -17.84 -44.13
C GLU A 141 35.87 -17.71 -45.00
N ASN A 142 35.91 -16.71 -45.87
CA ASN A 142 37.00 -16.50 -46.83
C ASN A 142 38.00 -15.42 -46.41
N GLU A 143 37.83 -14.84 -45.22
CA GLU A 143 38.65 -13.74 -44.74
C GLU A 143 39.32 -14.06 -43.41
N THR A 144 40.55 -13.59 -43.24
CA THR A 144 41.28 -13.76 -41.99
C THR A 144 41.78 -12.41 -41.49
N THR A 145 41.61 -12.17 -40.21
CA THR A 145 42.20 -11.03 -39.52
C THR A 145 43.44 -11.45 -38.73
N SER A 146 44.37 -10.50 -38.55
CA SER A 146 45.59 -10.70 -37.76
C SER A 146 45.43 -10.04 -36.39
N ILE A 147 45.38 -10.85 -35.35
CA ILE A 147 45.13 -10.43 -33.98
C ILE A 147 46.47 -10.36 -33.24
N ARG A 148 46.79 -9.18 -32.72
CA ARG A 148 48.04 -8.95 -32.00
C ARG A 148 48.04 -9.69 -30.65
N PRO A 149 49.21 -9.99 -30.08
CA PRO A 149 49.32 -10.47 -28.70
C PRO A 149 48.55 -9.54 -27.73
N GLY A 150 47.79 -10.12 -26.82
CA GLY A 150 46.87 -9.40 -25.92
C GLY A 150 45.55 -8.95 -26.56
N GLY A 151 45.35 -9.17 -27.87
CA GLY A 151 44.10 -8.87 -28.55
C GLY A 151 43.02 -9.90 -28.29
N GLU A 152 41.77 -9.44 -28.18
CA GLU A 152 40.59 -10.29 -28.01
C GLU A 152 40.05 -10.80 -29.35
N TYR A 153 39.45 -11.98 -29.32
CA TYR A 153 38.84 -12.61 -30.48
C TYR A 153 37.64 -13.46 -30.08
N PRO A 154 36.57 -13.48 -30.90
CA PRO A 154 35.40 -14.29 -30.63
C PRO A 154 35.67 -15.78 -30.86
N LEU A 155 35.11 -16.61 -29.99
CA LEU A 155 35.21 -18.06 -30.07
C LEU A 155 34.21 -18.63 -31.07
N ARG A 156 34.68 -19.59 -31.85
CA ARG A 156 33.88 -20.34 -32.80
C ARG A 156 33.51 -21.72 -32.25
N ALA A 157 32.29 -22.16 -32.47
CA ALA A 157 31.84 -23.51 -32.21
C ALA A 157 32.36 -24.48 -33.29
N ILE A 158 32.17 -25.79 -33.05
CA ILE A 158 32.65 -26.86 -33.94
C ILE A 158 31.98 -26.78 -35.31
N ASP A 159 30.74 -26.33 -35.36
CA ASP A 159 29.94 -26.14 -36.57
C ASP A 159 30.29 -24.85 -37.35
N GLY A 160 31.21 -24.03 -36.84
CA GLY A 160 31.57 -22.75 -37.46
C GLY A 160 30.78 -21.55 -36.95
N SER A 161 29.76 -21.75 -36.12
CA SER A 161 28.94 -20.66 -35.57
C SER A 161 29.65 -19.90 -34.43
N PRO A 162 29.28 -18.63 -34.17
CA PRO A 162 29.75 -17.91 -32.99
C PRO A 162 29.26 -18.54 -31.69
N ARG A 163 30.12 -18.56 -30.67
CA ARG A 163 29.70 -18.89 -29.31
C ARG A 163 29.30 -17.62 -28.58
N TYR A 164 28.21 -17.71 -27.84
CA TYR A 164 27.69 -16.60 -27.05
C TYR A 164 27.70 -16.90 -25.55
N THR A 165 27.73 -15.86 -24.75
CA THR A 165 27.46 -15.89 -23.31
C THR A 165 26.27 -14.98 -23.00
N LYS A 166 25.56 -15.29 -21.93
CA LYS A 166 24.49 -14.44 -21.40
C LYS A 166 25.09 -13.57 -20.31
N GLU A 167 24.96 -12.26 -20.46
CA GLU A 167 25.38 -11.28 -19.47
C GLU A 167 24.16 -10.57 -18.89
N LEU A 168 24.21 -10.28 -17.59
CA LEU A 168 23.25 -9.40 -16.97
C LEU A 168 23.56 -7.98 -17.43
N ASP A 169 22.67 -7.41 -18.25
CA ASP A 169 22.82 -6.06 -18.80
C ASP A 169 22.23 -5.00 -17.84
N GLY A 170 21.22 -5.40 -17.06
CA GLY A 170 20.60 -4.53 -16.07
C GLY A 170 19.36 -5.14 -15.44
N LEU A 171 18.64 -4.29 -14.69
CA LEU A 171 17.31 -4.57 -14.17
C LEU A 171 16.33 -3.63 -14.86
N GLU A 172 15.28 -4.18 -15.47
CA GLU A 172 14.15 -3.39 -15.93
C GLU A 172 13.23 -3.16 -14.75
N ARG A 173 13.11 -1.90 -14.34
CA ARG A 173 12.00 -1.49 -13.49
C ARG A 173 10.80 -1.30 -14.38
N ASP A 174 9.71 -2.01 -14.11
CA ASP A 174 8.40 -1.46 -14.42
C ASP A 174 8.38 -0.05 -13.81
N GLN A 175 8.22 0.96 -14.67
CA GLN A 175 8.53 2.36 -14.37
C GLN A 175 8.00 2.84 -13.02
N PRO A 176 8.63 3.87 -12.40
CA PRO A 176 8.14 4.40 -11.14
C PRO A 176 6.78 5.03 -11.40
N ASP A 177 5.72 4.42 -10.90
CA ASP A 177 4.43 5.10 -10.80
C ASP A 177 4.56 6.20 -9.75
N LEU A 178 5.24 7.30 -10.09
CA LEU A 178 5.43 8.45 -9.21
C LEU A 178 4.08 9.07 -8.83
N GLN A 179 3.10 8.92 -9.73
CA GLN A 179 1.73 9.36 -9.53
C GLN A 179 1.00 8.42 -8.56
N GLY A 180 1.15 7.11 -8.70
CA GLY A 180 0.69 6.09 -7.76
C GLY A 180 1.37 6.20 -6.40
N GLN A 181 2.67 6.47 -6.32
CA GLN A 181 3.36 6.73 -5.06
C GLN A 181 2.88 8.02 -4.38
N ALA A 182 2.58 9.06 -5.15
CA ALA A 182 1.99 10.29 -4.61
C ALA A 182 0.55 10.08 -4.13
N MET A 183 -0.25 9.33 -4.89
CA MET A 183 -1.61 8.96 -4.56
C MET A 183 -1.66 8.04 -3.34
N ALA A 184 -0.76 7.06 -3.25
CA ALA A 184 -0.59 6.17 -2.10
C ALA A 184 -0.16 6.93 -0.84
N ARG A 185 0.72 7.95 -0.95
CA ARG A 185 1.04 8.83 0.19
C ARG A 185 -0.16 9.67 0.62
N GLN A 186 -0.96 10.14 -0.33
CA GLN A 186 -2.18 10.87 -0.04
C GLN A 186 -3.23 9.97 0.64
N GLU A 187 -3.44 8.77 0.13
CA GLU A 187 -4.31 7.74 0.72
C GLU A 187 -3.79 7.31 2.10
N GLN A 188 -2.48 7.14 2.28
CA GLN A 188 -1.87 6.84 3.58
C GLN A 188 -2.09 7.98 4.59
N SER A 189 -1.99 9.23 4.14
CA SER A 189 -2.27 10.38 5.02
C SER A 189 -3.75 10.46 5.41
N GLN A 190 -4.66 10.20 4.47
CA GLN A 190 -6.10 10.16 4.72
C GLN A 190 -6.48 8.99 5.62
N HIS A 191 -5.82 7.84 5.46
CA HIS A 191 -6.02 6.65 6.26
C HIS A 191 -5.55 6.83 7.70
N LEU A 192 -4.35 7.39 7.91
CA LEU A 192 -3.85 7.73 9.23
C LEU A 192 -4.72 8.79 9.92
N GLN A 193 -5.26 9.73 9.15
CA GLN A 193 -6.21 10.72 9.65
C GLN A 193 -7.54 10.06 10.05
N ALA A 194 -8.14 9.24 9.19
CA ALA A 194 -9.37 8.51 9.49
C ALA A 194 -9.21 7.57 10.69
N LYS A 195 -8.06 6.88 10.80
CA LYS A 195 -7.71 6.04 11.95
C LYS A 195 -7.55 6.87 13.22
N GLY A 196 -6.96 8.06 13.13
CA GLY A 196 -6.84 9.01 14.25
C GLY A 196 -8.18 9.59 14.71
N ASP A 197 -9.06 9.91 13.75
CA ASP A 197 -10.42 10.41 13.99
C ASP A 197 -11.29 9.33 14.67
N VAL A 198 -11.21 8.09 14.20
CA VAL A 198 -11.92 6.95 14.79
C VAL A 198 -11.38 6.61 16.18
N LEU A 199 -10.05 6.58 16.37
CA LEU A 199 -9.46 6.27 17.68
C LEU A 199 -9.58 7.43 18.69
N GLY A 200 -10.10 8.59 18.29
CA GLY A 200 -10.27 9.75 19.18
C GLY A 200 -8.95 10.41 19.58
N VAL A 201 -7.87 10.20 18.80
CA VAL A 201 -6.57 10.85 19.02
C VAL A 201 -6.66 12.35 18.73
N TYR A 202 -7.61 12.77 17.90
CA TYR A 202 -8.02 14.16 17.73
C TYR A 202 -9.30 14.40 18.53
N LYS A 203 -9.24 15.27 19.54
CA LYS A 203 -10.46 15.75 20.23
C LYS A 203 -11.02 16.91 19.41
N ASP A 204 -12.14 16.69 18.73
CA ASP A 204 -12.95 17.81 18.25
C ASP A 204 -13.53 18.53 19.48
N LYS A 205 -12.92 19.67 19.83
CA LYS A 205 -13.44 20.53 20.90
C LYS A 205 -14.52 21.42 20.30
N VAL A 206 -15.77 21.00 20.44
CA VAL A 206 -16.92 21.80 20.02
C VAL A 206 -17.18 22.87 21.09
N GLU A 207 -16.67 24.08 20.87
CA GLU A 207 -17.02 25.24 21.71
C GLU A 207 -18.30 25.89 21.17
N LEU A 208 -19.38 25.75 21.93
CA LEU A 208 -20.67 26.40 21.67
C LEU A 208 -20.69 27.72 22.44
N SER A 209 -20.46 28.85 21.77
CA SER A 209 -20.68 30.18 22.35
C SER A 209 -22.01 30.75 21.83
N GLY A 210 -22.86 31.16 22.77
CA GLY A 210 -24.17 31.74 22.45
C GLY A 210 -24.81 32.37 23.67
N GLU A 211 -24.62 33.67 23.85
CA GLU A 211 -25.38 34.47 24.80
C GLU A 211 -26.66 34.98 24.11
N GLY A 212 -27.83 34.70 24.69
CA GLY A 212 -29.02 35.53 24.50
C GLY A 212 -29.76 35.47 23.15
N GLY A 213 -29.88 34.30 22.51
CA GLY A 213 -30.91 34.07 21.47
C GLY A 213 -30.58 34.52 20.03
N GLY A 214 -29.29 34.67 19.69
CA GLY A 214 -28.80 34.84 18.32
C GLY A 214 -28.31 33.53 17.67
N ALA A 215 -27.95 33.59 16.37
CA ALA A 215 -27.42 32.46 15.60
C ALA A 215 -26.17 31.86 16.27
N ILE A 216 -26.17 30.54 16.47
CA ILE A 216 -25.07 29.80 17.07
C ILE A 216 -23.90 29.80 16.08
N GLU A 217 -22.79 30.41 16.47
CA GLU A 217 -21.54 30.33 15.72
C GLU A 217 -20.79 29.07 16.17
N VAL A 218 -20.65 28.10 15.27
CA VAL A 218 -19.92 26.85 15.54
C VAL A 218 -18.50 27.03 15.02
N THR A 219 -17.55 27.16 15.94
CA THR A 219 -16.12 27.18 15.59
C THR A 219 -15.50 25.83 15.92
N VAL A 220 -15.03 25.11 14.90
CA VAL A 220 -14.35 23.81 15.06
C VAL A 220 -12.85 24.08 15.13
N ASN A 221 -12.26 23.96 16.32
CA ASN A 221 -10.81 24.03 16.51
C ASN A 221 -10.26 22.61 16.71
N ARG A 222 -9.29 22.21 15.88
CA ARG A 222 -8.57 20.93 16.00
C ARG A 222 -7.27 21.14 16.76
N GLU A 223 -7.19 20.58 17.96
CA GLU A 223 -5.92 20.47 18.71
C GLU A 223 -5.43 19.03 18.73
N ARG A 224 -4.11 18.88 18.59
CA ARG A 224 -3.42 17.59 18.68
C ARG A 224 -3.35 17.19 20.16
N TYR A 225 -3.83 15.99 20.49
CA TYR A 225 -3.71 15.47 21.85
C TYR A 225 -2.23 15.14 22.16
N GLU A 226 -1.68 15.76 23.20
CA GLU A 226 -0.46 15.30 23.87
C GLU A 226 -0.91 14.60 25.17
N PRO A 227 -0.59 13.31 25.37
CA PRO A 227 -0.92 12.63 26.61
C PRO A 227 -0.10 13.20 27.77
N ASP A 228 -0.77 13.52 28.89
CA ASP A 228 -0.10 13.89 30.14
C ASP A 228 0.71 12.69 30.67
N GLU A 229 1.97 12.94 31.05
CA GLU A 229 2.91 11.97 31.64
C GLU A 229 2.43 11.38 32.98
#